data_AF-A0A947WP94-F1
#
_entry.id   AF-A0A947WP94-F1
#
_cell.length_a   1.000
_cell.length_b   1.000
_cell.length_c   1.000
_cell.angle_alpha   90.00
_cell.angle_beta   90.00
_cell.angle_gamma   90.00
#
_symmetry.space_group_name_H-M   'P 1'
#
loop_
_entity.id
_entity.type
_entity.pdbx_description
1 polymer ?
#
loop_
_entity_poly.entity_id
_entity_poly.type
_entity_poly.pdbx_seq_one_letter_code
_entity_poly.pdbx_strand_id
1 'polypeptide(L)'
;MAIERMSPVNPDEIGPEENLSEKEKAKRAQHRESLAEARREQGKESASQTILKWWRGDAHSHSQESTREGFGYVEGIYDEQEMLEYYKGLGMEFVCFAEHASKPGSPKRLTPESEISKSLLAQAERITKLNQERGGDIAALSGVEANIFFDGEELIIDVPDEVLSKLDLVIASRHVVADSMDRHMSIEKDPQSIKETLLMAAKNPRVDVIGHPDRYTRKDKEKSPEYWQEYWGIWPEILSEMAKQNKAFEINLNNQPSKKLVKMAAEAGVKFFINYDAHDFNQYKKEKTILSEEAELAKKKWAKGEPTAEDLAKLQEYKTDRLSSGPGVKAMVRLYRWIKRLESFGVTSDKVVNSSRENVLEFLGDKGKNNENLDYLRSLENK
;
A
#
# COMPACT_ATOMS: atom_id res chain seq x y z
N MET A 1 -33.74 9.18 -35.91
CA MET A 1 -32.43 9.03 -36.58
C MET A 1 -31.52 8.29 -35.63
N ALA A 2 -30.92 7.19 -36.07
CA ALA A 2 -30.11 6.31 -35.24
C ALA A 2 -28.81 7.01 -34.82
N ILE A 3 -28.51 7.00 -33.51
CA ILE A 3 -27.21 7.41 -32.98
C ILE A 3 -26.28 6.20 -33.14
N GLU A 4 -25.39 6.23 -34.14
CA GLU A 4 -24.31 5.25 -34.25
C GLU A 4 -23.45 5.32 -32.98
N ARG A 5 -23.40 4.22 -32.23
CA ARG A 5 -22.44 4.04 -31.14
C ARG A 5 -21.05 3.93 -31.76
N MET A 6 -20.26 5.00 -31.71
CA MET A 6 -18.83 4.92 -32.01
C MET A 6 -18.15 4.00 -30.98
N SER A 7 -17.43 3.00 -31.46
CA SER A 7 -16.65 2.08 -30.62
C SER A 7 -15.60 2.82 -29.78
N PRO A 8 -15.27 2.35 -28.56
CA PRO A 8 -14.24 2.97 -27.74
C PRO A 8 -12.87 2.85 -28.44
N VAL A 9 -12.18 3.97 -28.60
CA VAL A 9 -10.79 3.99 -29.09
C VAL A 9 -9.88 3.47 -27.97
N ASN A 10 -8.98 2.55 -28.33
CA ASN A 10 -7.97 1.99 -27.45
C ASN A 10 -7.03 3.11 -26.93
N PRO A 11 -6.87 3.31 -25.61
CA PRO A 11 -6.05 4.40 -25.06
C PRO A 11 -4.56 4.30 -25.42
N ASP A 12 -4.10 3.12 -25.85
CA ASP A 12 -2.70 2.85 -26.19
C ASP A 12 -2.36 3.14 -27.68
N GLU A 13 -3.32 3.58 -28.50
CA GLU A 13 -3.10 4.05 -29.89
C GLU A 13 -2.98 5.59 -30.01
N ILE A 14 -2.77 6.29 -28.89
CA ILE A 14 -2.70 7.75 -28.90
C ILE A 14 -1.26 8.19 -29.16
N GLY A 15 -0.91 8.31 -30.44
CA GLY A 15 0.28 9.05 -30.88
C GLY A 15 0.21 10.53 -30.48
N PRO A 16 1.36 11.24 -30.47
CA PRO A 16 1.42 12.67 -30.15
C PRO A 16 0.46 13.49 -31.04
N GLU A 17 -0.22 14.50 -30.47
CA GLU A 17 -1.24 15.33 -31.15
C GLU A 17 -0.70 16.05 -32.41
N GLU A 18 0.61 16.08 -32.61
CA GLU A 18 1.33 16.73 -33.71
C GLU A 18 1.00 16.12 -35.09
N ASN A 19 0.53 14.87 -35.16
CA ASN A 19 0.22 14.18 -36.42
C ASN A 19 -1.28 14.08 -36.76
N LEU A 20 -2.16 14.74 -36.03
CA LEU A 20 -3.61 14.69 -36.28
C LEU A 20 -4.04 15.73 -37.33
N SER A 21 -4.99 15.37 -38.18
CA SER A 21 -5.62 16.33 -39.08
C SER A 21 -6.42 17.38 -38.29
N GLU A 22 -6.57 18.58 -38.84
CA GLU A 22 -7.36 19.66 -38.20
C GLU A 22 -8.80 19.23 -37.89
N LYS A 23 -9.38 18.35 -38.71
CA LYS A 23 -10.72 17.79 -38.50
C LYS A 23 -10.79 16.85 -37.28
N GLU A 24 -9.72 16.10 -37.01
CA GLU A 24 -9.62 15.23 -35.83
C GLU A 24 -9.35 16.03 -34.57
N LYS A 25 -8.52 17.08 -34.65
CA LYS A 25 -8.30 18.02 -33.54
C LYS A 25 -9.61 18.71 -33.15
N ALA A 26 -10.39 19.17 -34.13
CA ALA A 26 -11.69 19.80 -33.90
C ALA A 26 -12.70 18.83 -33.25
N LYS A 27 -12.82 17.59 -33.73
CA LYS A 27 -13.68 16.57 -33.11
C LYS A 27 -13.28 16.27 -31.67
N ARG A 28 -11.98 16.19 -31.37
CA ARG A 28 -11.48 15.97 -30.00
C ARG A 28 -11.73 17.18 -29.11
N ALA A 29 -11.58 18.40 -29.62
CA ALA A 29 -11.91 19.62 -28.89
C ALA A 29 -13.40 19.68 -28.54
N GLN A 30 -14.27 19.41 -29.50
CA GLN A 30 -15.72 19.40 -29.32
C GLN A 30 -16.17 18.29 -28.34
N HIS A 31 -15.52 17.13 -28.37
CA HIS A 31 -15.77 16.07 -27.38
C HIS A 31 -15.32 16.48 -25.97
N ARG A 32 -14.13 17.09 -25.83
CA ARG A 32 -13.64 17.64 -24.54
C ARG A 32 -14.57 18.70 -23.98
N GLU A 33 -15.11 19.57 -24.85
CA GLU A 33 -16.04 20.63 -24.48
C GLU A 33 -17.39 20.06 -24.04
N SER A 34 -17.96 19.10 -24.79
CA SER A 34 -19.19 18.40 -24.38
C SER A 34 -19.04 17.67 -23.04
N LEU A 35 -17.87 17.06 -22.79
CA LEU A 35 -17.55 16.44 -21.52
C LEU A 35 -17.46 17.48 -20.40
N ALA A 36 -16.86 18.65 -20.68
CA ALA A 36 -16.75 19.76 -19.74
C ALA A 36 -18.10 20.39 -19.39
N GLU A 37 -19.00 20.51 -20.38
CA GLU A 37 -20.37 21.03 -20.21
C GLU A 37 -21.22 20.08 -19.36
N ALA A 38 -21.18 18.78 -19.67
CA ALA A 38 -21.77 17.73 -18.82
C ALA A 38 -21.10 17.63 -17.42
N ARG A 39 -19.93 18.25 -17.19
CA ARG A 39 -19.34 18.41 -15.85
C ARG A 39 -19.91 19.58 -15.07
N ARG A 40 -20.33 20.64 -15.74
CA ARG A 40 -20.86 21.86 -15.11
C ARG A 40 -22.32 21.68 -14.67
N GLU A 41 -23.13 20.94 -15.42
CA GLU A 41 -24.57 20.79 -15.16
C GLU A 41 -24.92 19.87 -13.96
N GLN A 42 -24.00 19.04 -13.48
CA GLN A 42 -24.29 18.04 -12.44
C GLN A 42 -23.86 18.42 -11.01
N GLY A 43 -23.28 19.61 -10.77
CA GLY A 43 -22.75 19.94 -9.43
C GLY A 43 -21.74 18.88 -8.97
N LYS A 44 -20.66 18.68 -9.74
CA LYS A 44 -19.76 17.53 -9.55
C LYS A 44 -19.00 17.58 -8.23
N GLU A 45 -19.07 16.47 -7.50
CA GLU A 45 -18.12 16.11 -6.45
C GLU A 45 -16.69 16.36 -6.98
N SER A 46 -15.90 17.12 -6.22
CA SER A 46 -14.53 17.42 -6.61
C SER A 46 -13.66 16.16 -6.56
N ALA A 47 -12.53 16.16 -7.27
CA ALA A 47 -11.59 15.05 -7.21
C ALA A 47 -11.09 14.79 -5.77
N SER A 48 -10.95 15.83 -4.94
CA SER A 48 -10.59 15.68 -3.53
C SER A 48 -11.70 15.04 -2.71
N GLN A 49 -12.96 15.45 -2.90
CA GLN A 49 -14.10 14.81 -2.23
C GLN A 49 -14.24 13.34 -2.63
N THR A 50 -14.11 13.01 -3.91
CA THR A 50 -14.10 11.61 -4.37
C THR A 50 -12.94 10.82 -3.75
N ILE A 51 -11.73 11.37 -3.71
CA ILE A 51 -10.57 10.68 -3.08
C ILE A 51 -10.86 10.39 -1.61
N LEU A 52 -11.32 11.40 -0.89
CA LEU A 52 -11.61 11.34 0.53
C LEU A 52 -12.76 10.38 0.87
N LYS A 53 -13.68 10.11 -0.06
CA LYS A 53 -14.70 9.06 0.11
C LYS A 53 -14.13 7.63 0.02
N TRP A 54 -12.99 7.46 -0.64
CA TRP A 54 -12.41 6.15 -0.95
C TRP A 54 -11.11 5.87 -0.19
N TRP A 55 -10.51 6.89 0.41
CA TRP A 55 -9.20 6.82 1.04
C TRP A 55 -9.11 7.84 2.18
N ARG A 56 -9.23 7.32 3.41
CA ARG A 56 -9.21 8.09 4.67
C ARG A 56 -8.09 7.67 5.61
N GLY A 57 -7.34 6.64 5.26
CA GLY A 57 -6.15 6.29 6.03
C GLY A 57 -5.05 5.74 5.15
N ASP A 58 -3.83 6.21 5.40
CA ASP A 58 -2.64 5.53 4.92
C ASP A 58 -2.31 4.42 5.89
N ALA A 59 -2.57 3.19 5.47
CA ALA A 59 -2.50 2.03 6.34
C ALA A 59 -1.47 1.00 5.84
N HIS A 60 -0.55 1.43 4.98
CA HIS A 60 0.70 0.75 4.69
C HIS A 60 1.81 1.81 4.65
N SER A 61 2.28 2.17 5.83
CA SER A 61 3.24 3.25 6.05
C SER A 61 4.35 2.78 6.99
N HIS A 62 5.58 3.18 6.70
CA HIS A 62 6.81 2.78 7.40
C HIS A 62 7.42 4.00 8.07
N SER A 63 7.54 3.95 9.39
CA SER A 63 8.15 5.01 10.19
C SER A 63 9.66 4.77 10.36
N GLN A 64 10.33 5.66 11.08
CA GLN A 64 11.71 5.45 11.50
C GLN A 64 11.95 4.12 12.21
N GLU A 65 10.95 3.57 12.91
CA GLU A 65 11.05 2.28 13.61
C GLU A 65 11.20 1.09 12.65
N SER A 66 10.84 1.23 11.37
CA SER A 66 11.14 0.22 10.35
C SER A 66 12.63 0.08 10.09
N THR A 67 13.42 1.13 10.33
CA THR A 67 14.88 1.08 10.16
C THR A 67 15.49 0.25 11.29
N ARG A 68 15.72 -1.04 11.06
CA ARG A 68 16.31 -1.95 12.06
C ARG A 68 17.84 -1.92 12.03
N GLU A 69 18.45 -2.26 13.16
CA GLU A 69 19.90 -2.48 13.24
C GLU A 69 20.36 -3.53 12.20
N GLY A 70 21.44 -3.23 11.49
CA GLY A 70 21.96 -4.06 10.40
C GLY A 70 21.29 -3.81 9.04
N PHE A 71 20.28 -2.94 8.95
CA PHE A 71 19.80 -2.46 7.67
C PHE A 71 20.86 -1.54 7.05
N GLY A 72 21.28 -1.86 5.82
CA GLY A 72 22.23 -1.02 5.07
C GLY A 72 21.62 0.25 4.48
N TYR A 73 20.36 0.54 4.81
CA TYR A 73 19.57 1.66 4.31
C TYR A 73 18.55 2.09 5.38
N VAL A 74 18.08 3.34 5.29
CA VAL A 74 16.95 3.84 6.09
C VAL A 74 15.67 3.45 5.37
N GLU A 75 14.78 2.79 6.08
CA GLU A 75 13.52 2.33 5.53
C GLU A 75 12.47 3.42 5.64
N GLY A 76 12.00 3.77 6.84
CA GLY A 76 11.21 4.98 7.07
C GLY A 76 12.04 6.08 7.75
N ILE A 77 11.66 7.35 7.54
CA ILE A 77 12.43 8.49 8.04
C ILE A 77 11.69 9.34 9.06
N TYR A 78 10.36 9.25 9.11
CA TYR A 78 9.52 10.09 9.97
C TYR A 78 9.18 9.34 11.24
N ASP A 79 9.04 10.06 12.34
CA ASP A 79 8.44 9.51 13.54
C ASP A 79 6.91 9.47 13.44
N GLU A 80 6.28 8.74 14.36
CA GLU A 80 4.83 8.54 14.38
C GLU A 80 4.06 9.87 14.52
N GLN A 81 4.59 10.84 15.26
CA GLN A 81 3.93 12.14 15.45
C GLN A 81 3.99 12.97 14.18
N GLU A 82 5.15 13.02 13.52
CA GLU A 82 5.34 13.70 12.24
C GLU A 82 4.36 13.17 11.19
N MET A 83 4.21 11.84 11.10
CA MET A 83 3.29 11.20 10.16
C MET A 83 1.82 11.49 10.50
N LEU A 84 1.43 11.41 11.78
CA LEU A 84 0.06 11.70 12.19
C LEU A 84 -0.34 13.15 11.90
N GLU A 85 0.51 14.13 12.22
CA GLU A 85 0.21 15.54 11.91
C GLU A 85 0.12 15.78 10.40
N TYR A 86 0.99 15.13 9.62
CA TYR A 86 0.95 15.21 8.17
C TYR A 86 -0.39 14.70 7.60
N TYR A 87 -0.78 13.47 7.94
CA TYR A 87 -2.00 12.87 7.41
C TYR A 87 -3.27 13.57 7.95
N LYS A 88 -3.23 14.07 9.18
CA LYS A 88 -4.29 14.90 9.74
C LYS A 88 -4.46 16.19 8.94
N GLY A 89 -3.36 16.86 8.58
CA GLY A 89 -3.39 18.04 7.70
C GLY A 89 -3.98 17.77 6.31
N LEU A 90 -3.98 16.52 5.86
CA LEU A 90 -4.62 16.07 4.61
C LEU A 90 -6.10 15.67 4.78
N GLY A 91 -6.64 15.72 6.00
CA GLY A 91 -8.01 15.29 6.30
C GLY A 91 -8.19 13.77 6.31
N MET A 92 -7.13 13.03 6.62
CA MET A 92 -7.20 11.59 6.92
C MET A 92 -7.69 11.37 8.35
N GLU A 93 -8.37 10.25 8.56
CA GLU A 93 -8.93 9.85 9.85
C GLU A 93 -7.98 8.94 10.64
N PHE A 94 -7.07 8.25 9.95
CA PHE A 94 -6.14 7.33 10.60
C PHE A 94 -4.85 7.05 9.81
N VAL A 95 -3.86 6.50 10.49
CA VAL A 95 -2.60 5.99 9.93
C VAL A 95 -2.31 4.62 10.53
N CYS A 96 -1.84 3.65 9.74
CA CYS A 96 -1.24 2.42 10.28
C CYS A 96 0.26 2.40 10.05
N PHE A 97 1.02 2.20 11.12
CA PHE A 97 2.46 1.99 11.11
C PHE A 97 2.71 0.51 10.87
N ALA A 98 2.91 0.14 9.61
CA ALA A 98 3.05 -1.23 9.12
C ALA A 98 4.52 -1.54 8.84
N GLU A 99 5.36 -1.44 9.89
CA GLU A 99 6.81 -1.59 9.77
C GLU A 99 7.20 -2.96 9.19
N HIS A 100 8.35 -3.04 8.54
CA HIS A 100 8.94 -4.33 8.26
C HIS A 100 9.45 -4.99 9.55
N ALA A 101 9.19 -6.29 9.66
CA ALA A 101 9.73 -7.11 10.72
C ALA A 101 11.17 -7.53 10.41
N SER A 102 11.40 -8.16 9.25
CA SER A 102 12.75 -8.47 8.76
C SER A 102 13.01 -7.82 7.40
N LYS A 103 14.29 -7.72 7.01
CA LYS A 103 14.71 -7.05 5.77
C LYS A 103 14.01 -7.69 4.55
N PRO A 104 13.23 -6.95 3.75
CA PRO A 104 12.50 -7.51 2.61
C PRO A 104 13.35 -8.27 1.59
N GLY A 105 14.59 -7.81 1.38
CA GLY A 105 15.53 -8.45 0.45
C GLY A 105 16.30 -9.64 1.04
N SER A 106 16.14 -9.93 2.32
CA SER A 106 16.77 -11.05 3.04
C SER A 106 15.94 -11.34 4.31
N PRO A 107 14.71 -11.84 4.15
CA PRO A 107 13.80 -12.05 5.27
C PRO A 107 14.34 -13.18 6.15
N LYS A 108 13.97 -13.15 7.43
CA LYS A 108 14.41 -14.12 8.43
C LYS A 108 13.26 -14.49 9.35
N ARG A 109 13.12 -15.78 9.66
CA ARG A 109 12.18 -16.25 10.67
C ARG A 109 12.52 -15.65 12.02
N LEU A 110 11.55 -15.02 12.66
CA LEU A 110 11.69 -14.44 14.00
C LEU A 110 11.13 -15.40 15.05
N THR A 111 11.56 -15.20 16.30
CA THR A 111 10.98 -15.83 17.49
C THR A 111 10.20 -14.80 18.30
N PRO A 112 9.24 -15.22 19.16
CA PRO A 112 8.50 -14.29 20.01
C PRO A 112 9.41 -13.44 20.91
N GLU A 113 10.56 -13.99 21.33
CA GLU A 113 11.52 -13.33 22.22
C GLU A 113 12.59 -12.50 21.48
N SER A 114 12.55 -12.44 20.14
CA SER A 114 13.49 -11.62 19.37
C SER A 114 13.31 -10.13 19.68
N GLU A 115 14.39 -9.35 19.58
CA GLU A 115 14.34 -7.91 19.83
C GLU A 115 13.37 -7.17 18.89
N ILE A 116 13.24 -7.67 17.66
CA ILE A 116 12.28 -7.15 16.67
C ILE A 116 10.84 -7.42 17.13
N SER A 117 10.53 -8.64 17.56
CA SER A 117 9.22 -8.99 18.12
C SER A 117 8.88 -8.12 19.32
N LYS A 118 9.83 -7.93 20.25
CA LYS A 118 9.64 -7.03 21.41
C LYS A 118 9.42 -5.58 20.99
N SER A 119 10.14 -5.10 19.97
CA SER A 119 9.99 -3.75 19.42
C SER A 119 8.60 -3.53 18.81
N LEU A 120 8.07 -4.49 18.05
CA LEU A 120 6.71 -4.43 17.51
C LEU A 120 5.65 -4.37 18.62
N LEU A 121 5.81 -5.17 19.67
CA LEU A 121 4.91 -5.16 20.83
C LEU A 121 4.99 -3.82 21.60
N ALA A 122 6.20 -3.32 21.81
CA ALA A 122 6.40 -2.01 22.44
C ALA A 122 5.82 -0.87 21.59
N GLN A 123 5.89 -0.96 20.26
CA GLN A 123 5.22 -0.01 19.37
C GLN A 123 3.70 -0.08 19.55
N ALA A 124 3.09 -1.27 19.59
CA ALA A 124 1.65 -1.41 19.81
C ALA A 124 1.18 -0.77 21.14
N GLU A 125 1.95 -0.93 22.22
CA GLU A 125 1.68 -0.26 23.50
C GLU A 125 1.79 1.28 23.38
N ARG A 126 2.82 1.78 22.70
CA ARG A 126 2.99 3.23 22.46
C ARG A 126 1.84 3.81 21.65
N ILE A 127 1.42 3.13 20.59
CA ILE A 127 0.30 3.54 19.73
C ILE A 127 -1.01 3.60 20.53
N THR A 128 -1.26 2.62 21.39
CA THR A 128 -2.42 2.61 22.30
C THR A 128 -2.43 3.86 23.18
N LYS A 129 -1.30 4.14 23.84
CA LYS A 129 -1.14 5.33 24.69
C LYS A 129 -1.30 6.63 23.91
N LEU A 130 -0.73 6.70 22.72
CA LEU A 130 -0.80 7.87 21.84
C LEU A 130 -2.25 8.21 21.46
N ASN A 131 -3.06 7.21 21.14
CA ASN A 131 -4.49 7.40 20.86
C ASN A 131 -5.27 7.89 22.09
N GLN A 132 -4.95 7.35 23.27
CA GLN A 132 -5.55 7.78 24.54
C GLN A 132 -5.21 9.25 24.86
N GLU A 133 -3.96 9.67 24.66
CA GLU A 133 -3.50 11.05 24.88
C GLU A 133 -4.10 12.04 23.87
N ARG A 134 -4.28 11.62 22.60
CA ARG A 134 -4.77 12.49 21.52
C ARG A 134 -6.30 12.55 21.39
N GLY A 135 -7.05 11.72 22.11
CA GLY A 135 -8.51 11.74 22.06
C GLY A 135 -9.14 11.36 20.70
N GLY A 136 -8.37 10.73 19.81
CA GLY A 136 -8.85 10.22 18.51
C GLY A 136 -9.10 11.26 17.42
N ASP A 137 -8.43 12.41 17.46
CA ASP A 137 -8.44 13.43 16.39
C ASP A 137 -7.93 12.84 15.05
N ILE A 138 -6.84 12.08 15.12
CA ILE A 138 -6.40 11.14 14.08
C ILE A 138 -6.02 9.84 14.77
N ALA A 139 -6.55 8.71 14.29
CA ALA A 139 -6.28 7.41 14.90
C ALA A 139 -4.97 6.81 14.40
N ALA A 140 -4.25 6.16 15.30
CA ALA A 140 -3.07 5.38 14.98
C ALA A 140 -3.34 3.88 15.13
N LEU A 141 -2.89 3.08 14.17
CA LEU A 141 -2.95 1.61 14.22
C LEU A 141 -1.54 1.05 14.23
N SER A 142 -1.30 0.10 15.13
CA SER A 142 -0.08 -0.71 15.15
C SER A 142 -0.18 -1.82 14.11
N GLY A 143 0.84 -1.98 13.30
CA GLY A 143 0.82 -3.01 12.28
C GLY A 143 2.20 -3.51 11.90
N VAL A 144 2.21 -4.38 10.90
CA VAL A 144 3.43 -4.94 10.33
C VAL A 144 3.22 -5.29 8.87
N GLU A 145 4.24 -5.05 8.04
CA GLU A 145 4.39 -5.70 6.76
C GLU A 145 5.28 -6.94 6.91
N ALA A 146 4.64 -8.06 7.23
CA ALA A 146 5.30 -9.34 7.41
C ALA A 146 5.72 -9.94 6.07
N ASN A 147 6.95 -10.44 6.01
CA ASN A 147 7.48 -11.11 4.83
C ASN A 147 6.92 -12.54 4.74
N ILE A 148 6.52 -12.95 3.53
CA ILE A 148 6.20 -14.35 3.23
C ILE A 148 7.22 -14.92 2.25
N PHE A 149 7.86 -16.02 2.62
CA PHE A 149 8.99 -16.59 1.89
C PHE A 149 9.17 -18.08 2.17
N PHE A 150 10.07 -18.72 1.42
CA PHE A 150 10.53 -20.08 1.68
C PHE A 150 11.82 -20.04 2.50
N ASP A 151 11.84 -20.71 3.65
CA ASP A 151 13.02 -20.96 4.47
C ASP A 151 13.45 -22.41 4.25
N GLY A 152 14.31 -22.62 3.24
CA GLY A 152 14.52 -23.94 2.66
C GLY A 152 13.25 -24.43 1.94
N GLU A 153 12.71 -25.56 2.37
CA GLU A 153 11.44 -26.11 1.83
C GLU A 153 10.20 -25.66 2.63
N GLU A 154 10.39 -24.98 3.76
CA GLU A 154 9.29 -24.54 4.62
C GLU A 154 8.74 -23.17 4.19
N LEU A 155 7.42 -23.06 4.15
CA LEU A 155 6.70 -21.81 3.91
C LEU A 155 6.55 -21.02 5.21
N ILE A 156 7.04 -19.78 5.23
CA ILE A 156 7.16 -18.97 6.44
C ILE A 156 6.55 -17.58 6.26
N ILE A 157 5.88 -17.11 7.31
CA ILE A 157 5.66 -15.70 7.61
C ILE A 157 6.70 -15.32 8.67
N ASP A 158 7.49 -14.27 8.45
CA ASP A 158 8.65 -13.97 9.31
C ASP A 158 8.29 -13.70 10.78
N VAL A 159 7.11 -13.14 11.05
CA VAL A 159 6.63 -12.84 12.40
C VAL A 159 5.79 -14.00 12.98
N PRO A 160 6.06 -14.44 14.22
CA PRO A 160 5.26 -15.49 14.86
C PRO A 160 3.84 -15.03 15.20
N ASP A 161 2.89 -15.96 15.16
CA ASP A 161 1.46 -15.72 15.37
C ASP A 161 1.16 -15.07 16.74
N GLU A 162 1.95 -15.36 17.78
CA GLU A 162 1.81 -14.75 19.10
C GLU A 162 1.98 -13.23 19.04
N VAL A 163 2.95 -12.76 18.25
CA VAL A 163 3.21 -11.32 18.05
C VAL A 163 2.18 -10.73 17.10
N LEU A 164 1.89 -11.39 15.97
CA LEU A 164 0.88 -10.93 15.01
C LEU A 164 -0.51 -10.75 15.67
N SER A 165 -0.84 -11.58 16.66
CA SER A 165 -2.12 -11.50 17.39
C SER A 165 -2.28 -10.24 18.25
N LYS A 166 -1.19 -9.51 18.51
CA LYS A 166 -1.18 -8.30 19.33
C LYS A 166 -1.24 -7.02 18.51
N LEU A 167 -1.02 -7.10 17.20
CA LEU A 167 -1.05 -5.95 16.29
C LEU A 167 -2.45 -5.70 15.74
N ASP A 168 -2.78 -4.43 15.53
CA ASP A 168 -4.09 -4.02 15.00
C ASP A 168 -4.29 -4.51 13.57
N LEU A 169 -3.28 -4.35 12.70
CA LEU A 169 -3.34 -4.69 11.28
C LEU A 169 -2.09 -5.46 10.82
N VAL A 170 -2.28 -6.56 10.10
CA VAL A 170 -1.19 -7.37 9.55
C VAL A 170 -1.29 -7.42 8.04
N ILE A 171 -0.25 -6.91 7.38
CA ILE A 171 -0.05 -7.03 5.94
C ILE A 171 0.96 -8.15 5.72
N ALA A 172 0.61 -9.14 4.90
CA ALA A 172 1.53 -10.19 4.49
C ALA A 172 1.92 -9.97 3.03
N SER A 173 3.22 -9.87 2.79
CA SER A 173 3.78 -9.41 1.52
C SER A 173 4.89 -10.35 1.05
N ARG A 174 4.89 -10.66 -0.25
CA ARG A 174 5.99 -11.40 -0.88
C ARG A 174 7.01 -10.42 -1.45
N HIS A 175 8.24 -10.45 -0.95
CA HIS A 175 9.34 -9.62 -1.44
C HIS A 175 10.32 -10.44 -2.30
N VAL A 176 11.11 -9.75 -3.11
CA VAL A 176 12.17 -10.41 -3.89
C VAL A 176 13.44 -10.41 -3.05
N VAL A 177 13.96 -11.60 -2.78
CA VAL A 177 15.23 -11.76 -2.08
C VAL A 177 16.37 -11.33 -3.01
N ALA A 178 17.08 -10.27 -2.64
CA ALA A 178 18.01 -9.54 -3.51
C ALA A 178 19.38 -10.22 -3.64
N ASP A 179 19.74 -11.10 -2.71
CA ASP A 179 21.12 -11.60 -2.54
C ASP A 179 21.34 -13.08 -2.88
N SER A 180 20.40 -13.75 -3.56
CA SER A 180 20.66 -15.13 -3.99
C SER A 180 21.16 -15.15 -5.44
N MET A 181 22.48 -15.31 -5.63
CA MET A 181 23.08 -15.91 -6.84
C MET A 181 22.71 -17.41 -6.99
N ASP A 182 21.62 -17.82 -6.36
CA ASP A 182 21.24 -19.18 -6.05
C ASP A 182 19.86 -19.49 -6.64
N ARG A 183 19.55 -20.79 -6.77
CA ARG A 183 18.29 -21.34 -7.33
C ARG A 183 17.01 -20.78 -6.70
N HIS A 184 17.09 -20.14 -5.52
CA HIS A 184 15.96 -19.58 -4.80
C HIS A 184 15.25 -18.44 -5.55
N MET A 185 15.97 -17.58 -6.30
CA MET A 185 15.31 -16.56 -7.14
C MET A 185 14.43 -17.17 -8.27
N SER A 186 14.76 -18.37 -8.76
CA SER A 186 13.91 -19.06 -9.76
C SER A 186 12.67 -19.69 -9.15
N ILE A 187 12.78 -20.25 -7.93
CA ILE A 187 11.65 -20.83 -7.18
C ILE A 187 10.68 -19.72 -6.81
N GLU A 188 11.17 -18.59 -6.30
CA GLU A 188 10.34 -17.48 -5.90
C GLU A 188 9.49 -16.90 -7.04
N LYS A 189 9.98 -16.93 -8.28
CA LYS A 189 9.26 -16.39 -9.44
C LYS A 189 8.34 -17.40 -10.12
N ASP A 190 8.40 -18.67 -9.73
CA ASP A 190 7.55 -19.72 -10.26
C ASP A 190 6.07 -19.50 -9.89
N PRO A 191 5.10 -19.69 -10.80
CA PRO A 191 3.69 -19.47 -10.51
C PRO A 191 3.19 -20.31 -9.33
N GLN A 192 3.64 -21.56 -9.19
CA GLN A 192 3.18 -22.45 -8.14
C GLN A 192 3.72 -22.01 -6.77
N SER A 193 4.98 -21.58 -6.69
CA SER A 193 5.55 -20.97 -5.48
C SER A 193 4.82 -19.68 -5.06
N ILE A 194 4.47 -18.83 -6.04
CA ILE A 194 3.65 -17.63 -5.80
C ILE A 194 2.29 -18.03 -5.23
N LYS A 195 1.67 -19.06 -5.80
CA LYS A 195 0.38 -19.57 -5.33
C LYS A 195 0.45 -20.07 -3.89
N GLU A 196 1.44 -20.87 -3.57
CA GLU A 196 1.60 -21.49 -2.26
C GLU A 196 1.83 -20.45 -1.14
N THR A 197 2.74 -19.51 -1.37
CA THR A 197 3.01 -18.40 -0.44
C THR A 197 1.77 -17.54 -0.21
N LEU A 198 1.06 -17.15 -1.28
CA LEU A 198 -0.15 -16.33 -1.16
C LEU A 198 -1.31 -17.10 -0.51
N LEU A 199 -1.47 -18.40 -0.77
CA LEU A 199 -2.50 -19.22 -0.12
C LEU A 199 -2.21 -19.42 1.38
N MET A 200 -0.95 -19.58 1.78
CA MET A 200 -0.59 -19.62 3.19
C MET A 200 -1.02 -18.32 3.89
N ALA A 201 -0.67 -17.17 3.34
CA ALA A 201 -1.06 -15.87 3.88
C ALA A 201 -2.59 -15.67 3.88
N ALA A 202 -3.27 -16.08 2.82
CA ALA A 202 -4.73 -16.00 2.73
C ALA A 202 -5.44 -16.90 3.75
N LYS A 203 -4.86 -18.05 4.12
CA LYS A 203 -5.42 -18.98 5.12
C LYS A 203 -5.07 -18.61 6.57
N ASN A 204 -4.00 -17.86 6.81
CA ASN A 204 -3.60 -17.51 8.17
C ASN A 204 -4.62 -16.53 8.80
N PRO A 205 -5.24 -16.85 9.97
CA PRO A 205 -6.24 -15.99 10.61
C PRO A 205 -5.69 -14.65 11.10
N ARG A 206 -4.38 -14.54 11.33
CA ARG A 206 -3.70 -13.32 11.79
C ARG A 206 -3.43 -12.32 10.67
N VAL A 207 -3.43 -12.75 9.41
CA VAL A 207 -3.21 -11.88 8.25
C VAL A 207 -4.49 -11.15 7.86
N ASP A 208 -4.37 -9.86 7.56
CA ASP A 208 -5.49 -9.00 7.16
C ASP A 208 -5.49 -8.63 5.70
N VAL A 209 -4.33 -8.24 5.22
CA VAL A 209 -4.14 -7.74 3.87
C VAL A 209 -3.07 -8.58 3.20
N ILE A 210 -3.31 -8.93 1.94
CA ILE A 210 -2.24 -9.42 1.07
C ILE A 210 -1.63 -8.21 0.37
N GLY A 211 -0.40 -7.87 0.79
CA GLY A 211 0.35 -6.70 0.31
C GLY A 211 0.90 -6.93 -1.10
N HIS A 212 0.80 -5.88 -1.92
CA HIS A 212 1.22 -5.77 -3.32
C HIS A 212 1.33 -7.12 -4.05
N PRO A 213 0.23 -7.89 -4.17
CA PRO A 213 0.24 -9.34 -4.42
C PRO A 213 0.91 -9.77 -5.73
N ASP A 214 0.99 -8.88 -6.73
CA ASP A 214 1.61 -9.16 -8.04
C ASP A 214 2.96 -8.45 -8.25
N ARG A 215 3.60 -8.00 -7.17
CA ARG A 215 4.89 -7.30 -7.24
C ARG A 215 5.92 -8.14 -7.98
N TYR A 216 6.64 -7.45 -8.87
CA TYR A 216 7.73 -7.96 -9.72
C TYR A 216 7.40 -8.96 -10.81
N THR A 217 6.33 -9.75 -10.71
CA THR A 217 6.03 -10.77 -11.72
C THR A 217 5.77 -10.15 -13.10
N ARG A 218 5.15 -8.97 -13.16
CA ARG A 218 4.83 -8.25 -14.42
C ARG A 218 5.99 -7.54 -15.12
N LYS A 219 7.13 -7.36 -14.45
CA LYS A 219 8.24 -6.58 -15.01
C LYS A 219 9.10 -7.40 -15.97
N ASP A 220 8.95 -8.73 -15.94
CA ASP A 220 9.70 -9.67 -16.76
C ASP A 220 8.87 -10.07 -18.00
N LYS A 221 8.96 -9.26 -19.07
CA LYS A 221 8.22 -9.49 -20.33
C LYS A 221 8.81 -10.63 -21.17
N GLU A 222 9.96 -11.18 -20.77
CA GLU A 222 10.67 -12.22 -21.52
C GLU A 222 10.18 -13.64 -21.17
N LYS A 223 9.22 -13.76 -20.24
CA LYS A 223 8.59 -15.03 -19.88
C LYS A 223 7.79 -15.65 -21.03
N SER A 224 7.83 -16.98 -21.11
CA SER A 224 7.15 -17.74 -22.16
C SER A 224 5.62 -17.65 -22.05
N PRO A 225 4.88 -17.90 -23.14
CA PRO A 225 3.42 -17.98 -23.09
C PRO A 225 2.89 -18.96 -22.05
N GLU A 226 3.56 -20.10 -21.86
CA GLU A 226 3.19 -21.14 -20.89
C GLU A 226 3.29 -20.62 -19.46
N TYR A 227 4.37 -19.91 -19.12
CA TYR A 227 4.50 -19.25 -17.82
C TYR A 227 3.34 -18.30 -17.56
N TRP A 228 2.96 -17.47 -18.54
CA TRP A 228 1.86 -16.52 -18.38
C TRP A 228 0.51 -17.23 -18.24
N GLN A 229 0.29 -18.33 -18.96
CA GLN A 229 -0.91 -19.14 -18.81
C GLN A 229 -1.02 -19.67 -17.39
N GLU A 230 0.05 -20.26 -16.86
CA GLU A 230 0.12 -20.79 -15.50
C GLU A 230 -0.04 -19.67 -14.46
N TYR A 231 0.71 -18.58 -14.59
CA TYR A 231 0.61 -17.40 -13.74
C TYR A 231 -0.80 -16.81 -13.69
N TRP A 232 -1.55 -16.81 -14.80
CA TRP A 232 -2.95 -16.37 -14.76
C TRP A 232 -3.88 -17.43 -14.16
N GLY A 233 -3.51 -18.71 -14.25
CA GLY A 233 -4.26 -19.86 -13.73
C GLY A 233 -4.23 -20.00 -12.21
N ILE A 234 -3.23 -19.46 -11.52
CA ILE A 234 -3.14 -19.57 -10.04
C ILE A 234 -4.12 -18.64 -9.30
N TRP A 235 -4.46 -17.50 -9.89
CA TRP A 235 -5.19 -16.42 -9.20
C TRP A 235 -6.63 -16.76 -8.79
N PRO A 236 -7.45 -17.48 -9.57
CA PRO A 236 -8.82 -17.80 -9.16
C PRO A 236 -8.90 -18.48 -7.79
N GLU A 237 -7.99 -19.42 -7.49
CA GLU A 237 -7.96 -20.12 -6.20
C GLU A 237 -7.54 -19.18 -5.07
N ILE A 238 -6.48 -18.38 -5.28
CA ILE A 238 -5.98 -17.42 -4.30
C ILE A 238 -7.06 -16.40 -3.95
N LEU A 239 -7.70 -15.81 -4.96
CA LEU A 239 -8.73 -14.78 -4.77
C LEU A 239 -10.00 -15.36 -4.12
N SER A 240 -10.37 -16.61 -4.47
CA SER A 240 -11.48 -17.30 -3.80
C SER A 240 -11.20 -17.51 -2.31
N GLU A 241 -9.97 -17.91 -1.94
CA GLU A 241 -9.60 -18.08 -0.54
C GLU A 241 -9.54 -16.73 0.19
N MET A 242 -9.01 -15.68 -0.45
CA MET A 242 -9.02 -14.31 0.10
C MET A 242 -10.44 -13.83 0.40
N ALA A 243 -11.39 -14.02 -0.53
CA ALA A 243 -12.78 -13.63 -0.33
C ALA A 243 -13.42 -14.42 0.82
N LYS A 244 -13.22 -15.75 0.85
CA LYS A 244 -13.72 -16.64 1.91
C LYS A 244 -13.21 -16.25 3.30
N GLN A 245 -11.95 -15.85 3.40
CA GLN A 245 -11.28 -15.51 4.66
C GLN A 245 -11.37 -14.02 5.01
N ASN A 246 -12.19 -13.25 4.29
CA ASN A 246 -12.36 -11.80 4.45
C ASN A 246 -11.00 -11.07 4.47
N LYS A 247 -10.13 -11.38 3.49
CA LYS A 247 -8.86 -10.66 3.28
C LYS A 247 -9.05 -9.46 2.36
N ALA A 248 -8.19 -8.45 2.52
CA ALA A 248 -8.12 -7.35 1.58
C ALA A 248 -6.97 -7.54 0.58
N PHE A 249 -7.22 -7.16 -0.68
CA PHE A 249 -6.24 -7.10 -1.75
C PHE A 249 -5.63 -5.70 -1.81
N GLU A 250 -4.30 -5.60 -1.70
CA GLU A 250 -3.66 -4.29 -1.77
C GLU A 250 -3.53 -3.75 -3.22
N ILE A 251 -4.03 -2.53 -3.43
CA ILE A 251 -3.67 -1.66 -4.54
C ILE A 251 -2.58 -0.70 -4.07
N ASN A 252 -1.33 -1.16 -4.18
CA ASN A 252 -0.16 -0.34 -3.89
C ASN A 252 0.05 0.69 -5.01
N LEU A 253 0.01 1.97 -4.69
CA LEU A 253 0.07 3.08 -5.63
C LEU A 253 1.49 3.33 -6.17
N ASN A 254 2.51 2.77 -5.54
CA ASN A 254 3.88 2.82 -6.04
C ASN A 254 4.09 1.76 -7.13
N ASN A 255 3.87 0.50 -6.80
CA ASN A 255 4.07 -0.64 -7.69
C ASN A 255 2.94 -0.82 -8.74
N GLN A 256 1.71 -0.43 -8.38
CA GLN A 256 0.47 -0.51 -9.16
C GLN A 256 0.15 -1.91 -9.71
N PRO A 257 -0.87 -2.63 -9.19
CA PRO A 257 -1.20 -3.97 -9.64
C PRO A 257 -1.72 -4.02 -11.09
N SER A 258 -1.78 -5.23 -11.65
CA SER A 258 -2.40 -5.48 -12.94
C SER A 258 -3.87 -5.10 -12.91
N LYS A 259 -4.32 -4.34 -13.91
CA LYS A 259 -5.75 -4.06 -14.10
C LYS A 259 -6.56 -5.35 -14.26
N LYS A 260 -5.99 -6.38 -14.91
CA LYS A 260 -6.62 -7.70 -15.08
C LYS A 260 -6.82 -8.37 -13.72
N LEU A 261 -5.78 -8.36 -12.88
CA LEU A 261 -5.85 -8.99 -11.56
C LEU A 261 -6.82 -8.27 -10.63
N VAL A 262 -6.82 -6.93 -10.62
CA VAL A 262 -7.78 -6.15 -9.83
C VAL A 262 -9.23 -6.42 -10.28
N LYS A 263 -9.47 -6.58 -11.59
CA LYS A 263 -10.79 -7.00 -12.11
C LYS A 263 -11.18 -8.38 -11.59
N MET A 264 -10.27 -9.36 -11.62
CA MET A 264 -10.51 -10.70 -11.09
C MET A 264 -10.81 -10.66 -9.58
N ALA A 265 -10.08 -9.85 -8.80
CA ALA A 265 -10.32 -9.68 -7.37
C ALA A 265 -11.70 -9.07 -7.08
N ALA A 266 -12.12 -8.07 -7.88
CA ALA A 266 -13.45 -7.48 -7.78
C ALA A 266 -14.55 -8.50 -8.11
N GLU A 267 -14.37 -9.28 -9.18
CA GLU A 267 -15.31 -10.34 -9.59
C GLU A 267 -15.41 -11.47 -8.54
N ALA A 268 -14.32 -11.76 -7.83
CA ALA A 268 -14.30 -12.72 -6.72
C ALA A 268 -14.89 -12.18 -5.40
N GLY A 269 -15.27 -10.90 -5.33
CA GLY A 269 -15.82 -10.28 -4.12
C GLY A 269 -14.78 -9.95 -3.04
N VAL A 270 -13.51 -9.87 -3.40
CA VAL A 270 -12.42 -9.53 -2.48
C VAL A 270 -12.49 -8.04 -2.13
N LYS A 271 -12.32 -7.70 -0.84
CA LYS A 271 -12.20 -6.29 -0.38
C LYS A 271 -10.86 -5.71 -0.86
N PHE A 272 -10.76 -4.39 -1.03
CA PHE A 272 -9.55 -3.70 -1.46
C PHE A 272 -8.93 -2.88 -0.34
N PHE A 273 -7.65 -2.61 -0.48
CA PHE A 273 -6.87 -1.79 0.44
C PHE A 273 -5.92 -0.92 -0.38
N ILE A 274 -6.07 0.41 -0.37
CA ILE A 274 -5.33 1.28 -1.29
C ILE A 274 -4.27 2.07 -0.53
N ASN A 275 -2.98 1.88 -0.81
CA ASN A 275 -1.93 2.61 -0.07
C ASN A 275 -0.75 2.98 -0.94
N TYR A 276 0.08 3.86 -0.41
CA TYR A 276 1.27 4.35 -1.10
C TYR A 276 2.54 3.58 -0.74
N ASP A 277 2.52 2.77 0.34
CA ASP A 277 3.70 2.08 0.86
C ASP A 277 4.78 3.10 1.26
N ALA A 278 4.34 4.05 2.09
CA ALA A 278 5.03 5.30 2.37
C ALA A 278 6.22 5.07 3.30
N HIS A 279 7.42 5.36 2.79
CA HIS A 279 8.70 5.34 3.50
C HIS A 279 9.29 6.77 3.60
N ASP A 280 8.91 7.62 2.64
CA ASP A 280 9.24 9.03 2.53
C ASP A 280 8.09 9.71 1.74
N PHE A 281 7.62 10.88 2.15
CA PHE A 281 6.53 11.58 1.47
C PHE A 281 6.94 12.15 0.10
N ASN A 282 8.22 12.03 -0.28
CA ASN A 282 8.74 12.42 -1.58
C ASN A 282 8.70 11.30 -2.66
N GLN A 283 8.16 10.10 -2.36
CA GLN A 283 8.19 8.93 -3.25
C GLN A 283 7.61 9.12 -4.67
N TYR A 284 6.85 10.20 -4.92
CA TYR A 284 6.13 10.43 -6.19
C TYR A 284 6.60 11.64 -7.03
N LYS A 285 7.63 12.41 -6.63
CA LYS A 285 8.16 13.47 -7.50
C LYS A 285 8.92 12.89 -8.70
N LYS A 286 8.78 13.55 -9.86
CA LYS A 286 9.23 13.09 -11.19
C LYS A 286 10.74 13.27 -11.37
N GLU A 287 11.24 14.37 -10.84
CA GLU A 287 12.60 14.44 -10.35
C GLU A 287 12.63 13.55 -9.11
N LYS A 288 13.46 12.50 -9.10
CA LYS A 288 14.14 12.20 -7.84
C LYS A 288 14.79 13.53 -7.50
N THR A 289 14.14 14.38 -6.70
CA THR A 289 14.91 15.30 -5.88
C THR A 289 15.63 14.31 -5.00
N ILE A 290 16.81 13.91 -5.50
CA ILE A 290 17.78 13.16 -4.75
C ILE A 290 17.79 13.94 -3.44
N LEU A 291 17.50 13.25 -2.35
CA LEU A 291 18.03 13.67 -1.06
C LEU A 291 19.41 14.24 -1.36
N SER A 292 19.75 15.43 -0.85
CA SER A 292 21.13 15.91 -1.04
C SER A 292 22.06 14.74 -0.72
N GLU A 293 23.15 14.55 -1.45
CA GLU A 293 24.05 13.42 -1.18
C GLU A 293 24.42 13.37 0.31
N GLU A 294 24.42 14.54 0.95
CA GLU A 294 24.51 14.77 2.38
C GLU A 294 23.35 14.17 3.20
N ALA A 295 22.08 14.36 2.82
CA ALA A 295 20.94 13.73 3.48
C ALA A 295 20.88 12.21 3.27
N GLU A 296 21.29 11.70 2.10
CA GLU A 296 21.48 10.25 1.89
C GLU A 296 22.58 9.67 2.79
N LEU A 297 23.71 10.37 2.89
CA LEU A 297 24.81 9.98 3.75
C LEU A 297 24.41 10.04 5.23
N ALA A 298 23.71 11.10 5.64
CA ALA A 298 23.17 11.27 6.97
C ALA A 298 22.23 10.12 7.35
N LYS A 299 21.28 9.79 6.46
CA LYS A 299 20.40 8.62 6.61
C LYS A 299 21.20 7.33 6.80
N LYS A 300 22.17 7.05 5.93
CA LYS A 300 22.98 5.82 6.02
C LYS A 300 23.80 5.74 7.30
N LYS A 301 24.39 6.85 7.77
CA LYS A 301 25.12 6.90 9.04
C LYS A 301 24.18 6.69 10.22
N TRP A 302 23.01 7.33 10.20
CA TRP A 302 21.98 7.14 11.22
C TRP A 302 21.51 5.68 11.30
N ALA A 303 21.18 5.03 10.17
CA ALA A 303 20.82 3.61 10.13
C ALA A 303 21.92 2.67 10.65
N LYS A 304 23.19 3.09 10.57
CA LYS A 304 24.34 2.34 11.10
C LYS A 304 24.66 2.67 12.57
N GLY A 305 23.93 3.59 13.20
CA GLY A 305 24.18 4.03 14.57
C GLY A 305 25.36 5.00 14.72
N GLU A 306 25.79 5.67 13.64
CA GLU A 306 26.95 6.58 13.62
C GLU A 306 26.64 8.04 13.15
N PRO A 307 25.44 8.63 13.38
CA PRO A 307 25.15 9.98 12.87
C PRO A 307 25.89 11.08 13.66
N THR A 308 26.37 12.12 12.99
CA THR A 308 26.85 13.36 13.63
C THR A 308 25.71 14.35 13.87
N ALA A 309 25.93 15.37 14.71
CA ALA A 309 24.95 16.43 14.91
C ALA A 309 24.59 17.19 13.62
N GLU A 310 25.56 17.38 12.71
CA GLU A 310 25.33 17.98 11.40
C GLU A 310 24.46 17.08 10.51
N ASP A 311 24.71 15.76 10.53
CA ASP A 311 23.91 14.78 9.79
C ASP A 311 22.42 14.84 10.25
N LEU A 312 22.17 14.94 11.55
CA LEU A 312 20.81 15.05 12.11
C LEU A 312 20.13 16.38 11.74
N ALA A 313 20.85 17.50 11.75
CA ALA A 313 20.31 18.80 11.37
C ALA A 313 19.85 18.83 9.90
N LYS A 314 20.66 18.29 8.99
CA LYS A 314 20.31 18.19 7.56
C LYS A 314 19.09 17.29 7.33
N LEU A 315 18.99 16.20 8.08
CA LEU A 315 17.82 15.33 8.03
C LEU A 315 16.56 16.07 8.51
N GLN A 316 16.64 16.87 9.57
CA GLN A 316 15.50 17.64 10.08
C GLN A 316 15.02 18.72 9.10
N GLU A 317 15.95 19.42 8.44
CA GLU A 317 15.62 20.40 7.39
C GLU A 317 14.86 19.72 6.24
N TYR A 318 15.38 18.57 5.78
CA TYR A 318 14.73 17.76 4.74
C TYR A 318 13.31 17.35 5.16
N LYS A 319 13.13 16.82 6.38
CA LYS A 319 11.81 16.41 6.89
C LYS A 319 10.81 17.57 6.85
N THR A 320 11.23 18.74 7.31
CA THR A 320 10.38 19.94 7.41
C THR A 320 9.88 20.40 6.03
N ASP A 321 10.77 20.48 5.04
CA ASP A 321 10.38 20.81 3.66
C ASP A 321 9.32 19.81 3.13
N ARG A 322 9.53 18.52 3.37
CA ARG A 322 8.65 17.47 2.81
C ARG A 322 7.27 17.42 3.44
N LEU A 323 7.19 17.54 4.76
CA LEU A 323 5.92 17.60 5.49
C LEU A 323 5.02 18.75 4.98
N SER A 324 5.62 19.84 4.49
CA SER A 324 4.88 20.98 3.91
C SER A 324 4.33 20.76 2.49
N SER A 325 4.76 19.71 1.77
CA SER A 325 4.57 19.59 0.31
C SER A 325 3.42 18.66 -0.15
N GLY A 326 2.73 18.02 0.78
CA GLY A 326 1.64 17.07 0.50
C GLY A 326 2.08 15.80 -0.27
N PRO A 327 1.18 14.86 -0.60
CA PRO A 327 1.54 13.54 -1.14
C PRO A 327 2.03 13.57 -2.61
N GLY A 328 2.11 14.77 -3.20
CA GLY A 328 2.48 14.99 -4.59
C GLY A 328 1.36 14.67 -5.59
N VAL A 329 1.28 15.46 -6.67
CA VAL A 329 0.21 15.37 -7.68
C VAL A 329 0.12 13.98 -8.34
N LYS A 330 1.27 13.32 -8.55
CA LYS A 330 1.32 12.00 -9.19
C LYS A 330 0.64 10.92 -8.35
N ALA A 331 0.79 10.97 -7.03
CA ALA A 331 0.17 10.05 -6.08
C ALA A 331 -1.36 10.20 -6.13
N MET A 332 -1.84 11.44 -6.02
CA MET A 332 -3.27 11.77 -6.09
C MET A 332 -3.90 11.40 -7.44
N VAL A 333 -3.19 11.62 -8.56
CA VAL A 333 -3.65 11.20 -9.89
C VAL A 333 -3.74 9.68 -10.01
N ARG A 334 -2.78 8.93 -9.44
CA ARG A 334 -2.83 7.45 -9.43
C ARG A 334 -4.00 6.96 -8.58
N LEU A 335 -4.16 7.50 -7.37
CA LEU A 335 -5.28 7.18 -6.50
C LEU A 335 -6.62 7.42 -7.19
N TYR A 336 -6.84 8.62 -7.74
CA TYR A 336 -8.06 8.95 -8.46
C TYR A 336 -8.33 8.01 -9.65
N ARG A 337 -7.28 7.65 -10.42
CA ARG A 337 -7.40 6.69 -11.53
C ARG A 337 -7.79 5.30 -11.07
N TRP A 338 -7.27 4.84 -9.93
CA TRP A 338 -7.65 3.55 -9.36
C TRP A 338 -9.08 3.57 -8.81
N ILE A 339 -9.51 4.66 -8.18
CA ILE A 339 -10.91 4.84 -7.78
C ILE A 339 -11.84 4.72 -8.99
N LYS A 340 -11.56 5.46 -10.07
CA LYS A 340 -12.36 5.37 -11.31
C LYS A 340 -12.30 4.00 -11.96
N ARG A 341 -11.22 3.25 -11.75
CA ARG A 341 -11.09 1.87 -12.22
C ARG A 341 -11.96 0.91 -11.41
N LEU A 342 -11.92 1.03 -10.09
CA LEU A 342 -12.74 0.24 -9.18
C LEU A 342 -14.23 0.47 -9.44
N GLU A 343 -14.65 1.73 -9.58
CA GLU A 343 -16.02 2.08 -10.01
C GLU A 343 -16.40 1.38 -11.33
N SER A 344 -15.50 1.37 -12.33
CA SER A 344 -15.76 0.69 -13.60
C SER A 344 -15.84 -0.84 -13.51
N PHE A 345 -15.36 -1.41 -12.40
CA PHE A 345 -15.48 -2.84 -12.07
C PHE A 345 -16.66 -3.12 -11.13
N GLY A 346 -17.51 -2.13 -10.85
CA GLY A 346 -18.68 -2.28 -9.99
C GLY A 346 -18.35 -2.28 -8.49
N VAL A 347 -17.12 -1.90 -8.13
CA VAL A 347 -16.71 -1.77 -6.73
C VAL A 347 -17.20 -0.43 -6.19
N THR A 348 -17.63 -0.41 -4.94
CA THR A 348 -18.05 0.77 -4.18
C THR A 348 -17.08 1.03 -3.03
N SER A 349 -17.09 2.24 -2.47
CA SER A 349 -16.10 2.65 -1.45
C SER A 349 -16.14 1.81 -0.18
N ASP A 350 -17.30 1.24 0.21
CA ASP A 350 -17.43 0.32 1.35
C ASP A 350 -16.60 -0.96 1.20
N LYS A 351 -16.26 -1.35 -0.05
CA LYS A 351 -15.36 -2.48 -0.31
C LYS A 351 -13.89 -2.11 -0.19
N VAL A 352 -13.54 -0.84 0.06
CA VAL A 352 -12.17 -0.41 0.31
C VAL A 352 -11.97 -0.23 1.81
N VAL A 353 -11.27 -1.16 2.45
CA VAL A 353 -11.11 -1.24 3.91
C VAL A 353 -10.68 0.08 4.53
N ASN A 354 -9.76 0.80 3.89
CA ASN A 354 -9.26 2.09 4.38
C ASN A 354 -9.98 3.32 3.80
N SER A 355 -11.25 3.17 3.42
CA SER A 355 -12.12 4.27 2.99
C SER A 355 -12.61 5.16 4.13
N SER A 356 -12.60 4.66 5.37
CA SER A 356 -12.93 5.39 6.61
C SER A 356 -12.39 4.63 7.82
N ARG A 357 -12.29 5.33 8.97
CA ARG A 357 -11.95 4.71 10.25
C ARG A 357 -12.99 3.67 10.67
N GLU A 358 -14.27 3.96 10.47
CA GLU A 358 -15.36 3.01 10.72
C GLU A 358 -15.17 1.72 9.92
N ASN A 359 -14.90 1.82 8.61
CA ASN A 359 -14.79 0.64 7.74
C ASN A 359 -13.60 -0.25 8.11
N VAL A 360 -12.45 0.33 8.48
CA VAL A 360 -11.30 -0.48 8.93
C VAL A 360 -11.58 -1.14 10.29
N LEU A 361 -12.26 -0.45 11.22
CA LEU A 361 -12.60 -1.01 12.53
C LEU A 361 -13.65 -2.13 12.43
N GLU A 362 -14.64 -2.00 11.55
CA GLU A 362 -15.61 -3.05 11.21
C GLU A 362 -14.90 -4.24 10.57
N PHE A 363 -14.06 -3.99 9.56
CA PHE A 363 -13.27 -5.03 8.89
C PHE A 363 -12.41 -5.84 9.86
N LEU A 364 -11.73 -5.19 10.81
CA LEU A 364 -10.95 -5.86 11.85
C LEU A 364 -11.85 -6.57 12.87
N GLY A 365 -12.98 -5.97 13.22
CA GLY A 365 -13.99 -6.53 14.14
C GLY A 365 -14.62 -7.82 13.63
N ASP A 366 -15.02 -7.87 12.35
CA ASP A 366 -15.55 -9.06 11.66
C ASP A 366 -14.62 -10.26 11.75
N LYS A 367 -13.32 -10.00 11.92
CA LYS A 367 -12.26 -11.01 12.00
C LYS A 367 -11.92 -11.39 13.43
N GLY A 368 -12.66 -10.86 14.41
CA GLY A 368 -12.46 -11.12 15.83
C GLY A 368 -11.22 -10.44 16.41
N LYS A 369 -10.64 -9.45 15.72
CA LYS A 369 -9.53 -8.68 16.29
C LYS A 369 -10.05 -7.72 17.35
N ASN A 370 -9.61 -7.95 18.59
CA ASN A 370 -9.92 -7.14 19.74
C ASN A 370 -8.64 -6.99 20.58
N ASN A 371 -8.28 -5.74 20.86
CA ASN A 371 -7.21 -5.36 21.76
C ASN A 371 -7.54 -3.98 22.34
N GLU A 372 -6.75 -3.53 23.31
CA GLU A 372 -7.00 -2.26 24.00
C GLU A 372 -7.11 -1.07 23.05
N ASN A 373 -6.27 -1.02 22.00
CA ASN A 373 -6.28 0.08 21.04
C ASN A 373 -7.57 0.10 20.20
N LEU A 374 -7.93 -1.03 19.59
CA LEU A 374 -9.14 -1.15 18.78
C LEU A 374 -10.41 -0.90 19.60
N ASP A 375 -10.44 -1.39 20.84
CA ASP A 375 -11.58 -1.18 21.74
C ASP A 375 -11.71 0.30 22.14
N TYR A 376 -10.58 0.96 22.41
CA TYR A 376 -10.55 2.41 22.65
C TYR A 376 -11.07 3.18 21.43
N LEU A 377 -10.57 2.89 20.22
CA LEU A 377 -11.00 3.58 19.00
C LEU A 377 -12.49 3.38 18.70
N ARG A 378 -13.01 2.16 18.86
CA ARG A 378 -14.46 1.88 18.74
C ARG A 378 -15.29 2.63 19.77
N SER A 379 -14.76 2.87 20.97
CA SER A 379 -15.45 3.66 21.99
C SER A 379 -15.61 5.14 21.62
N LEU A 380 -14.81 5.64 20.69
CA LEU A 380 -14.89 7.02 20.20
C LEU A 380 -15.93 7.18 19.09
N GLU A 381 -16.17 6.15 18.27
CA GLU A 381 -17.21 6.15 17.23
C GLU A 381 -18.64 6.12 17.81
N ASN A 382 -18.80 5.57 19.02
CA ASN A 382 -20.09 5.42 19.68
C ASN A 382 -20.49 6.63 20.54
N LYS A 383 -19.72 7.73 20.51
CA LYS A 383 -19.97 8.98 21.25
C LYS A 383 -20.37 10.08 20.29
#